data_AF-A0A9D9QUU1-F1
#
_entry.id   AF-A0A9D9QUU1-F1
#
_cell.length_a   1.000
_cell.length_b   1.000
_cell.length_c   1.000
_cell.angle_alpha   90.00
_cell.angle_beta   90.00
_cell.angle_gamma   90.00
#
_symmetry.space_group_name_H-M   'P 1'
#
loop_
_entity.id
_entity.type
_entity.pdbx_description
1 polymer ?
#
loop_
_entity_poly.entity_id
_entity_poly.type
_entity_poly.pdbx_seq_one_letter_code
_entity_poly.pdbx_strand_id
1 'polypeptide(L)'
;MSFSDLFDSEFKSRNKSHFSAIVRVAFADGNLSKEEKEFLDKLAVRLEISTAEYEEILENPAKYPINPPYLHSQRLERLYDLARMVYVDHVLGPKQKEVLTKFALALGFTPGNVTFIVDKAMSLLVLNVDAETFVYEMTHMNK
;
A
#
# COMPACT_ATOMS: atom_id res chain seq x y z
N MET A 1 -5.10 29.89 10.49
CA MET A 1 -4.99 28.87 9.42
C MET A 1 -6.22 28.98 8.56
N SER A 2 -6.05 29.03 7.24
CA SER A 2 -7.16 28.97 6.28
C SER A 2 -7.69 27.53 6.20
N PHE A 3 -8.93 27.36 5.76
CA PHE A 3 -9.49 26.02 5.47
C PHE A 3 -8.63 25.26 4.44
N SER A 4 -8.04 25.96 3.47
CA SER A 4 -7.11 25.37 2.49
C SER A 4 -5.87 24.78 3.15
N ASP A 5 -5.28 25.47 4.13
CA ASP A 5 -4.09 25.00 4.84
C ASP A 5 -4.37 23.73 5.65
N LEU A 6 -5.60 23.59 6.16
CA LEU A 6 -6.04 22.41 6.90
C LEU A 6 -6.16 21.18 5.98
N PHE A 7 -6.81 21.31 4.82
CA PHE A 7 -6.95 20.20 3.86
C PHE A 7 -5.60 19.74 3.30
N ASP A 8 -4.70 20.67 2.99
CA ASP A 8 -3.35 20.33 2.52
C ASP A 8 -2.54 19.59 3.59
N SER A 9 -2.69 19.98 4.87
CA SER A 9 -2.00 19.34 5.98
C SER A 9 -2.48 17.92 6.25
N GLU A 10 -3.79 17.67 6.17
CA GLU A 10 -4.37 16.34 6.40
C GLU A 10 -4.03 15.39 5.24
N PHE A 11 -4.09 15.89 4.00
CA PHE A 11 -3.69 15.14 2.82
C PHE A 11 -2.21 14.72 2.89
N LYS A 12 -1.30 15.65 3.19
CA LYS A 12 0.14 15.34 3.35
C LYS A 12 0.39 14.35 4.48
N SER A 13 -0.29 14.51 5.61
CA SER A 13 -0.18 13.57 6.74
C SER A 13 -0.58 12.15 6.32
N ARG A 14 -1.70 12.02 5.59
CA ARG A 14 -2.18 10.73 5.10
C ARG A 14 -1.19 10.08 4.13
N ASN A 15 -0.62 10.85 3.21
CA ASN A 15 0.38 10.34 2.27
C ASN A 15 1.64 9.84 2.98
N LYS A 16 2.14 10.56 3.97
CA LYS A 16 3.26 10.11 4.81
C LYS A 16 2.95 8.81 5.55
N SER A 17 1.77 8.73 6.17
CA SER A 17 1.33 7.49 6.82
C SER A 17 1.23 6.33 5.84
N HIS A 18 0.84 6.57 4.59
CA HIS A 18 0.81 5.53 3.54
C HIS A 18 2.22 5.08 3.14
N PHE A 19 3.10 6.03 2.85
CA PHE A 19 4.49 5.72 2.48
C PHE A 19 5.20 4.97 3.61
N SER A 20 5.06 5.45 4.84
CA SER A 20 5.60 4.83 6.05
C SER A 20 5.07 3.40 6.27
N ALA A 21 3.77 3.18 6.11
CA ALA A 21 3.20 1.83 6.20
C ALA A 21 3.78 0.88 5.15
N ILE A 22 4.03 1.37 3.94
CA ILE A 22 4.64 0.59 2.86
C ILE A 22 6.07 0.20 3.21
N VAL A 23 6.91 1.16 3.58
CA VAL A 23 8.30 0.91 4.01
C VAL A 23 8.34 -0.08 5.17
N ARG A 24 7.49 0.14 6.19
CA ARG A 24 7.45 -0.68 7.40
C ARG A 24 7.05 -2.13 7.14
N VAL A 25 6.12 -2.38 6.21
CA VAL A 25 5.58 -3.73 5.99
C VAL A 25 6.36 -4.48 4.93
N ALA A 26 6.82 -3.79 3.89
CA ALA A 26 7.44 -4.43 2.74
C ALA A 26 8.97 -4.51 2.83
N PHE A 27 9.63 -3.54 3.50
CA PHE A 27 11.08 -3.30 3.39
C PHE A 27 11.78 -3.06 4.75
N ALA A 28 11.25 -3.64 5.83
CA ALA A 28 11.77 -3.45 7.19
C ALA A 28 13.13 -4.11 7.46
N ASP A 29 13.65 -4.94 6.54
CA ASP A 29 14.95 -5.61 6.70
C ASP A 29 16.16 -4.70 6.38
N GLY A 30 15.91 -3.49 5.89
CA GLY A 30 16.93 -2.47 5.59
C GLY A 30 17.78 -2.76 4.36
N ASN A 31 17.61 -3.91 3.71
CA ASN A 31 18.39 -4.32 2.55
C ASN A 31 17.58 -4.16 1.26
N LEU A 32 17.43 -2.91 0.82
CA LEU A 32 16.74 -2.58 -0.43
C LEU A 32 17.55 -3.03 -1.64
N SER A 33 16.96 -3.91 -2.45
CA SER A 33 17.42 -4.16 -3.82
C SER A 33 17.22 -2.93 -4.70
N LYS A 34 17.84 -2.92 -5.89
CA LYS A 34 17.74 -1.81 -6.84
C LYS A 34 16.28 -1.55 -7.24
N GLU A 35 15.53 -2.61 -7.48
CA GLU A 35 14.12 -2.57 -7.89
C GLU A 35 13.23 -2.02 -6.76
N GLU A 36 13.52 -2.38 -5.51
CA GLU A 36 12.77 -1.90 -4.34
C GLU A 36 13.05 -0.43 -4.06
N LYS A 37 14.31 -0.01 -4.21
CA LYS A 37 14.65 1.42 -4.13
C LYS A 37 13.97 2.21 -5.23
N GLU A 38 14.02 1.74 -6.47
CA GLU A 38 13.33 2.40 -7.59
C GLU A 38 11.81 2.49 -7.38
N PHE A 39 11.21 1.43 -6.83
CA PHE A 39 9.80 1.43 -6.44
C PHE A 39 9.51 2.49 -5.39
N LEU A 40 10.30 2.56 -4.32
CA LEU A 40 10.12 3.55 -3.25
C LEU A 40 10.34 4.98 -3.75
N ASP A 41 11.32 5.21 -4.62
CA ASP A 41 11.59 6.52 -5.21
C ASP A 41 10.39 7.00 -6.05
N LYS A 42 9.84 6.13 -6.90
CA LYS A 42 8.64 6.43 -7.68
C LYS A 42 7.41 6.66 -6.81
N LEU A 43 7.25 5.85 -5.77
CA LEU A 43 6.14 5.95 -4.82
C LEU A 43 6.19 7.27 -4.04
N ALA A 44 7.39 7.68 -3.61
CA ALA A 44 7.61 8.94 -2.90
C ALA A 44 7.20 10.14 -3.75
N VAL A 45 7.56 10.15 -5.03
CA VAL A 45 7.14 11.20 -5.98
C VAL A 45 5.61 11.23 -6.11
N ARG A 46 4.96 10.08 -6.25
CA ARG A 46 3.49 9.99 -6.39
C ARG A 46 2.74 10.46 -5.14
N LEU A 47 3.33 10.26 -3.96
CA LEU A 47 2.76 10.64 -2.67
C LEU A 47 3.23 12.03 -2.21
N GLU A 48 3.98 12.76 -3.04
CA GLU A 48 4.54 14.08 -2.74
C GLU A 48 5.39 14.08 -1.45
N ILE A 49 6.14 13.01 -1.24
CA ILE A 49 7.05 12.85 -0.11
C ILE A 49 8.35 13.59 -0.43
N SER A 50 8.73 14.53 0.42
CA SER A 50 10.01 15.24 0.29
C SER A 50 11.20 14.31 0.59
N THR A 51 12.38 14.65 0.11
CA THR A 51 13.61 13.88 0.37
C THR A 51 13.90 13.72 1.87
N ALA A 52 13.67 14.76 2.66
CA ALA A 52 13.85 14.69 4.12
C ALA A 52 12.89 13.71 4.79
N GLU A 53 11.61 13.71 4.37
CA GLU A 53 10.60 12.78 4.88
C GLU A 53 10.88 11.34 4.42
N TYR A 54 11.38 11.17 3.19
CA TYR A 54 11.79 9.88 2.66
C TYR A 54 12.90 9.26 3.51
N GLU A 55 13.98 10.01 3.75
CA GLU A 55 15.11 9.56 4.57
C GLU A 55 14.66 9.26 6.01
N GLU A 56 13.88 10.16 6.61
CA GLU A 56 13.33 9.98 7.95
C GLU A 56 12.46 8.72 8.07
N ILE A 57 11.63 8.45 7.07
CA ILE A 57 10.76 7.27 7.05
C ILE A 57 11.60 5.99 6.84
N LEU A 58 12.65 6.02 6.01
CA LEU A 58 13.54 4.88 5.85
C LEU A 58 14.32 4.56 7.14
N GLU A 59 14.78 5.58 7.86
CA GLU A 59 15.48 5.40 9.14
C GLU A 59 14.54 4.87 10.22
N ASN A 60 13.31 5.38 10.29
CA ASN A 60 12.32 4.94 11.28
C ASN A 60 10.88 4.86 10.71
N PRO A 61 10.53 3.74 10.06
CA PRO A 61 9.19 3.53 9.51
C PRO A 61 8.09 3.41 10.58
N ALA A 62 8.44 3.24 11.85
CA ALA A 62 7.47 3.15 12.95
C ALA A 62 7.09 4.53 13.50
N LYS A 63 7.77 5.61 13.08
CA LYS A 63 7.58 6.97 13.61
C LYS A 63 6.19 7.53 13.31
N TYR A 64 5.60 7.16 12.17
CA TYR A 64 4.31 7.68 11.75
C TYR A 64 3.18 6.71 12.14
N PRO A 65 2.11 7.21 12.79
CA PRO A 65 1.00 6.36 13.17
C PRO A 65 0.32 5.79 11.93
N ILE A 66 0.05 4.49 11.98
CA ILE A 66 -0.77 3.77 11.02
C ILE A 66 -2.12 3.56 11.69
N ASN A 67 -3.18 4.08 11.09
CA ASN A 67 -4.54 3.79 11.52
C ASN A 67 -5.03 2.55 10.77
N PRO A 68 -5.07 1.37 11.41
CA PRO A 68 -5.52 0.16 10.74
C PRO A 68 -7.02 0.24 10.45
N PRO A 69 -7.48 -0.27 9.28
CA PRO A 69 -8.90 -0.36 8.98
C PRO A 69 -9.59 -1.35 9.91
N TYR A 70 -10.72 -0.95 10.50
CA TYR A 70 -11.47 -1.80 11.43
C TYR A 70 -12.39 -2.76 10.67
N LEU A 71 -13.15 -2.23 9.71
CA LEU A 71 -14.14 -2.98 8.95
C LEU A 71 -13.50 -3.79 7.82
N HIS A 72 -14.13 -4.92 7.47
CA HIS A 72 -13.65 -5.77 6.38
C HIS A 72 -13.66 -5.06 5.03
N SER A 73 -14.71 -4.29 4.71
CA SER A 73 -14.77 -3.47 3.49
C SER A 73 -13.63 -2.47 3.41
N GLN A 74 -13.33 -1.78 4.51
CA GLN A 74 -12.19 -0.85 4.59
C GLN A 74 -10.84 -1.55 4.39
N ARG A 75 -10.69 -2.81 4.82
CA ARG A 75 -9.49 -3.61 4.52
C ARG A 75 -9.37 -3.90 3.03
N LEU A 76 -10.49 -4.18 2.35
CA LEU A 76 -10.51 -4.42 0.90
C LEU A 76 -10.22 -3.15 0.10
N GLU A 77 -10.81 -2.01 0.47
CA GLU A 77 -10.49 -0.70 -0.10
C GLU A 77 -9.00 -0.39 0.09
N ARG A 78 -8.49 -0.63 1.31
CA ARG A 78 -7.08 -0.40 1.62
C ARG A 78 -6.15 -1.32 0.83
N LEU A 79 -6.55 -2.58 0.66
CA LEU A 79 -5.84 -3.54 -0.17
C LEU A 79 -5.81 -3.06 -1.63
N TYR A 80 -6.93 -2.59 -2.17
CA TYR A 80 -7.00 -2.04 -3.53
C TYR A 80 -6.04 -0.88 -3.74
N ASP A 81 -6.03 0.09 -2.83
CA ASP A 81 -5.13 1.26 -2.92
C ASP A 81 -3.66 0.86 -2.91
N LEU A 82 -3.26 0.02 -1.94
CA LEU A 82 -1.90 -0.49 -1.87
C LEU A 82 -1.56 -1.35 -3.08
N ALA A 83 -2.50 -2.16 -3.54
CA ALA A 83 -2.25 -3.08 -4.63
C ALA A 83 -2.05 -2.35 -5.96
N ARG A 84 -2.81 -1.29 -6.23
CA ARG A 84 -2.53 -0.40 -7.37
C ARG A 84 -1.15 0.23 -7.27
N MET A 85 -0.76 0.74 -6.09
CA MET A 85 0.56 1.35 -5.92
C MET A 85 1.70 0.38 -6.25
N VAL A 86 1.59 -0.88 -5.81
CA VAL A 86 2.57 -1.96 -6.05
C VAL A 86 2.55 -2.46 -7.50
N TYR A 87 1.36 -2.54 -8.09
CA TYR A 87 1.18 -3.12 -9.41
C TYR A 87 1.64 -2.19 -10.54
N VAL A 88 1.51 -0.88 -10.35
CA VAL A 88 1.87 0.13 -11.34
C VAL A 88 3.36 0.05 -11.73
N ASP A 89 3.61 0.19 -13.03
CA ASP A 89 4.94 0.20 -13.68
C ASP A 89 5.76 -1.09 -13.57
N HIS A 90 5.23 -2.16 -12.96
CA HIS A 90 5.85 -3.50 -12.85
C HIS A 90 7.30 -3.52 -12.31
N VAL A 91 7.74 -2.46 -11.62
CA VAL A 91 9.13 -2.26 -11.20
C VAL A 91 9.63 -3.39 -10.30
N LEU A 92 8.77 -3.89 -9.41
CA LEU A 92 9.09 -4.98 -8.48
C LEU A 92 9.09 -6.37 -9.14
N GLY A 93 8.58 -6.50 -10.38
CA GLY A 93 8.50 -7.77 -11.11
C GLY A 93 7.95 -8.92 -10.25
N PRO A 94 8.67 -10.05 -10.11
CA PRO A 94 8.23 -11.19 -9.30
C PRO A 94 7.95 -10.86 -7.82
N LYS A 95 8.56 -9.80 -7.26
CA LYS A 95 8.39 -9.40 -5.86
C LYS A 95 7.04 -8.72 -5.58
N GLN A 96 6.28 -8.33 -6.62
CA GLN A 96 4.95 -7.72 -6.44
C GLN A 96 4.03 -8.59 -5.58
N LYS A 97 3.96 -9.89 -5.87
CA LYS A 97 3.12 -10.83 -5.12
C LYS A 97 3.57 -10.95 -3.66
N GLU A 98 4.87 -10.95 -3.40
CA GLU A 98 5.43 -11.01 -2.05
C GLU A 98 5.04 -9.76 -1.24
N VAL A 99 5.22 -8.58 -1.82
CA VAL A 99 4.87 -7.30 -1.19
C VAL A 99 3.36 -7.22 -0.90
N LEU A 100 2.50 -7.62 -1.85
CA LEU A 100 1.06 -7.68 -1.64
C LEU A 100 0.65 -8.66 -0.55
N THR A 101 1.35 -9.78 -0.43
CA THR A 101 1.11 -10.77 0.63
C THR A 101 1.43 -10.17 2.00
N LYS A 102 2.56 -9.46 2.14
CA LYS A 102 2.91 -8.74 3.38
C LYS A 102 1.84 -7.71 3.74
N PHE A 103 1.31 -6.97 2.77
CA PHE A 103 0.21 -6.03 3.00
C PHE A 103 -1.09 -6.69 3.43
N ALA A 104 -1.51 -7.75 2.75
CA ALA A 104 -2.73 -8.45 3.11
C ALA A 104 -2.65 -8.99 4.56
N LEU A 105 -1.51 -9.54 4.96
CA LEU A 105 -1.29 -9.96 6.35
C LEU A 105 -1.35 -8.77 7.32
N ALA A 106 -0.68 -7.65 7.00
CA ALA A 106 -0.68 -6.45 7.83
C ALA A 106 -2.06 -5.78 7.96
N LEU A 107 -2.93 -5.94 6.95
CA LEU A 107 -4.33 -5.50 6.99
C LEU A 107 -5.24 -6.45 7.79
N GLY A 108 -4.71 -7.58 8.27
CA GLY A 108 -5.43 -8.54 9.08
C GLY A 108 -6.28 -9.51 8.27
N PHE A 109 -5.91 -9.80 7.02
CA PHE A 109 -6.44 -10.96 6.30
C PHE A 109 -5.81 -12.25 6.85
N THR A 110 -6.57 -13.35 6.77
CA THR A 110 -6.17 -14.62 7.40
C THR A 110 -5.02 -15.28 6.63
N PRO A 111 -3.94 -15.73 7.30
CA PRO A 111 -2.82 -16.39 6.61
C PRO A 111 -3.23 -17.60 5.77
N GLY A 112 -4.22 -18.37 6.22
CA GLY A 112 -4.69 -19.57 5.52
C GLY A 112 -5.32 -19.32 4.14
N ASN A 113 -5.80 -18.10 3.86
CA ASN A 113 -6.39 -17.75 2.56
C ASN A 113 -5.72 -16.56 1.87
N VAL A 114 -4.63 -16.03 2.44
CA VAL A 114 -3.97 -14.82 1.93
C VAL A 114 -3.49 -14.96 0.49
N THR A 115 -3.00 -16.15 0.11
CA THR A 115 -2.55 -16.42 -1.26
C THR A 115 -3.69 -16.25 -2.27
N PHE A 116 -4.89 -16.79 -1.96
CA PHE A 116 -6.07 -16.65 -2.82
C PHE A 116 -6.54 -15.19 -2.92
N ILE A 117 -6.50 -14.46 -1.80
CA ILE A 117 -6.85 -13.03 -1.74
C ILE A 117 -5.90 -12.23 -2.65
N VAL A 118 -4.60 -12.45 -2.53
CA VAL A 118 -3.59 -11.76 -3.34
C VAL A 118 -3.71 -12.11 -4.82
N ASP A 119 -3.91 -13.39 -5.14
CA ASP A 119 -4.05 -13.84 -6.54
C ASP A 119 -5.30 -13.25 -7.21
N LYS A 120 -6.44 -13.19 -6.51
CA LYS A 120 -7.62 -12.52 -7.04
C LYS A 120 -7.41 -11.01 -7.16
N ALA A 121 -6.82 -10.38 -6.15
CA ALA A 121 -6.53 -8.94 -6.19
C ALA A 121 -5.66 -8.56 -7.39
N MET A 122 -4.58 -9.32 -7.65
CA MET A 122 -3.73 -9.11 -8.83
C MET A 122 -4.50 -9.32 -10.13
N SER A 123 -5.35 -10.35 -10.22
CA SER A 123 -6.16 -10.60 -11.41
C SER A 123 -7.13 -9.44 -11.71
N LEU A 124 -7.76 -8.89 -10.67
CA LEU A 124 -8.64 -7.73 -10.80
C LEU A 124 -7.89 -6.46 -11.24
N LEU A 125 -6.66 -6.27 -10.78
CA LEU A 125 -5.80 -5.17 -11.22
C LEU A 125 -5.37 -5.31 -12.68
N VAL A 126 -5.08 -6.54 -13.15
CA VAL A 126 -4.80 -6.82 -14.57
C VAL A 126 -6.01 -6.45 -15.44
N LEU A 127 -7.23 -6.70 -14.95
CA LEU A 127 -8.47 -6.34 -15.61
C LEU A 127 -8.80 -4.84 -15.51
N ASN A 128 -8.00 -4.06 -14.77
CA ASN A 128 -8.16 -2.63 -14.55
C ASN A 128 -9.57 -2.26 -14.04
N VAL A 129 -10.11 -3.07 -13.14
CA VAL A 129 -11.41 -2.80 -12.51
C VAL A 129 -11.32 -1.61 -11.55
N ASP A 130 -12.43 -0.90 -11.35
CA ASP A 130 -12.50 0.19 -10.37
C ASP A 130 -12.60 -0.32 -8.92
N ALA A 131 -12.57 0.60 -7.96
CA ALA A 131 -12.58 0.28 -6.54
C ALA A 131 -13.87 -0.44 -6.11
N GLU A 132 -15.02 -0.02 -6.64
CA GLU A 132 -16.32 -0.59 -6.30
C GLU A 132 -16.40 -2.05 -6.78
N THR A 133 -16.00 -2.29 -8.03
CA THR A 133 -15.93 -3.62 -8.63
C THR A 133 -14.92 -4.49 -7.89
N PHE A 134 -13.75 -3.95 -7.54
CA PHE A 134 -12.75 -4.68 -6.76
C PHE A 134 -13.32 -5.15 -5.42
N VAL A 135 -13.93 -4.25 -4.65
CA VAL A 135 -14.50 -4.58 -3.34
C VAL A 135 -15.63 -5.60 -3.49
N TYR A 136 -16.50 -5.42 -4.48
CA TYR A 136 -17.59 -6.35 -4.76
C TYR A 136 -17.07 -7.76 -5.07
N GLU A 137 -16.11 -7.88 -5.99
CA GLU A 137 -15.52 -9.15 -6.41
C GLU A 137 -14.78 -9.84 -5.26
N MET A 138 -14.03 -9.08 -4.47
CA MET A 138 -13.29 -9.62 -3.32
C MET A 138 -14.21 -10.05 -2.17
N THR A 139 -15.38 -9.41 -2.02
CA THR A 139 -16.38 -9.84 -1.04
C THR A 139 -17.07 -11.14 -1.47
N HIS A 140 -17.21 -11.36 -2.77
CA HIS A 140 -17.91 -12.50 -3.37
C HIS A 140 -16.98 -13.60 -3.90
N MET A 141 -15.77 -13.71 -3.36
CA MET A 141 -14.75 -14.68 -3.81
C MET A 141 -15.17 -16.15 -3.84
N ASN A 142 -16.16 -16.53 -3.03
CA ASN A 142 -16.58 -17.93 -2.85
C ASN A 142 -17.90 -18.27 -3.57
N LYS A 143 -18.39 -17.39 -4.45
CA LYS A 143 -19.54 -17.64 -5.31
C LYS A 143 -19.06 -17.98 -6.71
#